data_AF-A0A964PCK5-F1
#
_entry.id   AF-A0A964PCK5-F1
#
_cell.length_a   1.000
_cell.length_b   1.000
_cell.length_c   1.000
_cell.angle_alpha   90.00
_cell.angle_beta   90.00
_cell.angle_gamma   90.00
#
_symmetry.space_group_name_H-M   'P 1'
#
loop_
_entity.id
_entity.type
_entity.pdbx_description
1 polymer ?
#
loop_
_entity_poly.entity_id
_entity_poly.type
_entity_poly.pdbx_seq_one_letter_code
_entity_poly.pdbx_strand_id
1 'polypeptide(L)'
;MPRTTIFRSNVSLAMVLLGAAAGPLSAAVAQLVAKPATYTVKPGDTLVSIARRFLGDQSLWNQIYQLNADRITDPKHIVPGQVLRTGASDAVAEAPAEAAPKPEPTAPATVPPKPVVSEPPEMTLPTPQPERPPVVVEPEPEAQEPRPDSLFAKRRGLDARSALRTYREQPYQPLRKGEFFSAGYLTEGEALSFGRLLGTVTPPQIRNLSERATATLYTQVAIMPPEGAQYQVGDMLLIVQTNEGPAGFGDIVVPTGMVRVTETTGKQAVASVVSVYGPIWNGQLTIPAETFSEGGSTRAQPVQNGLAGAILAEREARELKHPQGFLFIDKGKRDGVARGDMFEVRRDVRPRVGASDTVDELMAVLQVVHVRDRSATVKILNVISPDIPPGTRIKLVAKLPS
;
A
#
# COMPACT_ATOMS: atom_id res chain seq x y z
N MET A 1 -48.70 -58.22 -44.17
CA MET A 1 -48.79 -58.73 -42.79
C MET A 1 -49.72 -57.81 -42.00
N PRO A 2 -50.68 -58.39 -41.25
CA PRO A 2 -51.84 -57.69 -40.68
C PRO A 2 -51.65 -57.34 -39.19
N ARG A 3 -52.56 -56.48 -38.69
CA ARG A 3 -53.20 -56.41 -37.34
C ARG A 3 -53.44 -54.94 -37.02
N THR A 4 -54.66 -54.40 -37.17
CA THR A 4 -55.88 -54.72 -36.40
C THR A 4 -55.58 -54.86 -34.92
N THR A 5 -55.97 -53.88 -34.10
CA THR A 5 -56.91 -54.07 -32.97
C THR A 5 -57.32 -52.73 -32.40
N ILE A 6 -58.63 -52.63 -32.24
CA ILE A 6 -59.45 -51.55 -31.70
C ILE A 6 -59.79 -51.92 -30.24
N PHE A 7 -59.90 -50.91 -29.37
CA PHE A 7 -60.60 -50.86 -28.08
C PHE A 7 -60.03 -51.50 -26.79
N ARG A 8 -60.27 -50.71 -25.71
CA ARG A 8 -60.37 -50.95 -24.25
C ARG A 8 -59.25 -50.20 -23.51
N SER A 9 -59.50 -49.28 -22.58
CA SER A 9 -60.65 -49.07 -21.70
C SER A 9 -60.71 -47.60 -21.25
N ASN A 10 -61.93 -47.09 -21.10
CA ASN A 10 -62.23 -45.88 -20.34
C ASN A 10 -62.17 -46.17 -18.82
N VAL A 11 -62.23 -45.07 -18.04
CA VAL A 11 -62.58 -44.97 -16.60
C VAL A 11 -61.36 -45.17 -15.69
N SER A 12 -60.90 -44.26 -14.82
CA SER A 12 -61.44 -43.03 -14.20
C SER A 12 -60.27 -42.20 -13.69
N LEU A 13 -60.25 -40.88 -13.91
CA LEU A 13 -60.56 -39.85 -12.90
C LEU A 13 -59.57 -39.79 -11.72
N ALA A 14 -58.65 -38.82 -11.75
CA ALA A 14 -58.55 -37.79 -10.72
C ALA A 14 -57.44 -36.79 -11.06
N MET A 15 -57.86 -35.54 -11.29
CA MET A 15 -57.03 -34.34 -11.14
C MET A 15 -56.24 -34.39 -9.83
N VAL A 16 -54.92 -34.17 -9.90
CA VAL A 16 -54.25 -33.19 -9.05
C VAL A 16 -53.15 -32.52 -9.87
N LEU A 17 -53.43 -31.26 -10.20
CA LEU A 17 -52.54 -30.10 -10.34
C LEU A 17 -51.04 -30.29 -10.65
N LEU A 18 -50.67 -29.71 -11.81
CA LEU A 18 -49.67 -28.63 -11.97
C LEU A 18 -48.28 -28.89 -11.33
N GLY A 19 -47.17 -28.96 -12.04
CA GLY A 19 -46.81 -28.38 -13.32
C GLY A 19 -45.31 -28.07 -13.23
N ALA A 20 -44.50 -28.90 -13.87
CA ALA A 20 -43.09 -28.61 -14.09
C ALA A 20 -42.99 -27.65 -15.29
N ALA A 21 -42.59 -26.41 -15.05
CA ALA A 21 -42.11 -25.51 -16.09
C ALA A 21 -40.96 -24.67 -15.55
N ALA A 22 -39.80 -24.86 -16.17
CA ALA A 22 -38.62 -24.04 -16.00
C ALA A 22 -38.86 -22.62 -16.51
N GLY A 23 -38.44 -21.61 -15.75
CA GLY A 23 -38.46 -20.20 -16.14
C GLY A 23 -38.25 -19.27 -14.93
N PRO A 24 -37.50 -18.17 -15.05
CA PRO A 24 -36.66 -17.65 -13.97
C PRO A 24 -37.43 -16.70 -13.02
N LEU A 25 -37.29 -16.90 -11.71
CA LEU A 25 -37.58 -15.87 -10.71
C LEU A 25 -36.27 -15.24 -10.22
N SER A 26 -35.59 -14.60 -11.17
CA SER A 26 -34.64 -13.53 -10.88
C SER A 26 -35.43 -12.23 -10.82
N ALA A 27 -35.86 -11.81 -9.63
CA ALA A 27 -36.25 -10.42 -9.32
C ALA A 27 -36.84 -10.31 -7.89
N ALA A 28 -36.08 -10.62 -6.83
CA ALA A 28 -36.52 -10.27 -5.47
C ALA A 28 -35.42 -10.28 -4.39
N VAL A 29 -34.20 -9.81 -4.69
CA VAL A 29 -33.28 -9.29 -3.63
C VAL A 29 -32.52 -8.02 -4.09
N ALA A 30 -32.87 -7.46 -5.24
CA ALA A 30 -32.29 -6.21 -5.74
C ALA A 30 -33.16 -5.01 -5.36
N GLN A 31 -33.22 -4.70 -4.06
CA GLN A 31 -33.61 -3.37 -3.59
C GLN A 31 -32.56 -2.85 -2.61
N LEU A 32 -31.32 -2.73 -3.09
CA LEU A 32 -30.44 -1.67 -2.59
C LEU A 32 -30.66 -0.47 -3.50
N VAL A 33 -31.29 0.55 -2.95
CA VAL A 33 -31.71 1.79 -3.62
C VAL A 33 -30.54 2.38 -4.43
N ALA A 34 -30.59 2.19 -5.74
CA ALA A 34 -29.74 2.89 -6.70
C ALA A 34 -30.10 4.39 -6.64
N LYS A 35 -29.36 5.13 -5.81
CA LYS A 35 -29.39 6.60 -5.81
C LYS A 35 -28.94 7.12 -7.17
N PRO A 36 -29.49 8.24 -7.65
CA PRO A 36 -29.32 8.69 -9.03
C PRO A 36 -27.84 8.81 -9.42
N ALA A 37 -27.54 8.36 -10.63
CA ALA A 37 -26.19 8.27 -11.19
C ALA A 37 -25.55 9.65 -11.48
N THR A 38 -26.33 10.73 -11.44
CA THR A 38 -25.86 12.10 -11.71
C THR A 38 -26.54 13.14 -10.81
N TYR A 39 -25.80 14.17 -10.39
CA TYR A 39 -26.26 15.27 -9.55
C TYR A 39 -25.82 16.63 -10.11
N THR A 40 -26.75 17.59 -10.17
CA THR A 40 -26.44 18.98 -10.54
C THR A 40 -26.03 19.78 -9.31
N VAL A 41 -24.81 20.31 -9.33
CA VAL A 41 -24.20 21.11 -8.24
C VAL A 41 -25.05 22.35 -7.97
N LYS A 42 -25.42 22.56 -6.70
CA LYS A 42 -26.13 23.77 -6.26
C LYS A 42 -25.14 24.79 -5.67
N PRO A 43 -25.49 26.09 -5.64
CA PRO A 43 -24.67 27.09 -4.97
C PRO A 43 -24.38 26.69 -3.51
N GLY A 44 -23.10 26.63 -3.14
CA GLY A 44 -22.64 26.23 -1.81
C GLY A 44 -22.31 24.74 -1.63
N ASP A 45 -22.52 23.90 -2.66
CA ASP A 45 -22.07 22.50 -2.61
C ASP A 45 -20.55 22.39 -2.75
N THR A 46 -19.98 21.38 -2.09
CA THR A 46 -18.58 20.95 -2.25
C THR A 46 -18.55 19.47 -2.61
N LEU A 47 -17.47 18.97 -3.23
CA LEU A 47 -17.34 17.54 -3.51
C LEU A 47 -17.50 16.68 -2.23
N VAL A 48 -17.09 17.21 -1.08
CA VAL A 48 -17.24 16.59 0.23
C VAL A 48 -18.72 16.53 0.66
N SER A 49 -19.50 17.61 0.49
CA SER A 49 -20.93 17.61 0.83
C SER A 49 -21.73 16.70 -0.09
N ILE A 50 -21.34 16.63 -1.37
CA ILE A 50 -21.93 15.72 -2.37
C ILE A 50 -21.59 14.27 -2.02
N ALA A 51 -20.33 13.96 -1.69
CA ALA A 51 -19.91 12.62 -1.26
C ALA A 51 -20.67 12.14 -0.02
N ARG A 52 -20.79 13.01 1.01
CA ARG A 52 -21.60 12.71 2.19
C ARG A 52 -23.05 12.36 1.84
N ARG A 53 -23.64 13.08 0.88
CA ARG A 53 -25.06 12.93 0.52
C ARG A 53 -25.34 11.69 -0.33
N PHE A 54 -24.46 11.40 -1.29
CA PHE A 54 -24.67 10.35 -2.28
C PHE A 54 -23.96 9.04 -1.93
N LEU A 55 -22.73 9.12 -1.43
CA LEU A 55 -21.90 7.96 -1.05
C LEU A 55 -21.93 7.67 0.46
N GLY A 56 -22.56 8.52 1.27
CA GLY A 56 -22.67 8.34 2.72
C GLY A 56 -21.40 8.68 3.50
N ASP A 57 -20.26 8.81 2.83
CA ASP A 57 -18.97 9.18 3.42
C ASP A 57 -18.36 10.38 2.70
N GLN A 58 -17.92 11.34 3.50
CA GLN A 58 -17.20 12.54 3.08
C GLN A 58 -15.84 12.24 2.48
N SER A 59 -15.16 11.19 2.96
CA SER A 59 -13.82 10.80 2.54
C SER A 59 -13.77 10.37 1.06
N LEU A 60 -14.93 9.98 0.51
CA LEU A 60 -15.09 9.49 -0.85
C LEU A 60 -15.24 10.60 -1.91
N TRP A 61 -14.98 11.86 -1.55
CA TRP A 61 -14.98 12.98 -2.51
C TRP A 61 -13.98 12.76 -3.67
N ASN A 62 -12.84 12.10 -3.39
CA ASN A 62 -11.85 11.72 -4.41
C ASN A 62 -12.43 10.80 -5.48
N GLN A 63 -13.36 9.92 -5.10
CA GLN A 63 -13.99 8.98 -6.02
C GLN A 63 -14.94 9.70 -6.98
N ILE A 64 -15.68 10.71 -6.48
CA ILE A 64 -16.52 11.58 -7.32
C ILE A 64 -15.66 12.43 -8.25
N TYR A 65 -14.52 12.93 -7.77
CA TYR A 65 -13.56 13.66 -8.61
C TYR A 65 -13.03 12.78 -9.75
N GLN A 66 -12.58 11.56 -9.46
CA GLN A 66 -12.08 10.63 -10.47
C GLN A 66 -13.14 10.26 -11.51
N LEU A 67 -14.39 10.06 -11.09
CA LEU A 67 -15.53 9.77 -11.98
C LEU A 67 -15.88 10.93 -12.94
N ASN A 68 -15.42 12.14 -12.63
CA ASN A 68 -15.71 13.37 -13.36
C ASN A 68 -14.43 14.14 -13.72
N ALA A 69 -13.28 13.46 -13.80
CA ALA A 69 -12.01 14.08 -14.16
C ALA A 69 -12.04 14.70 -15.57
N ASP A 70 -12.95 14.24 -16.42
CA ASP A 70 -13.31 14.80 -17.72
C ASP A 70 -14.02 16.18 -17.61
N ARG A 71 -14.61 16.50 -16.46
CA ARG A 71 -15.43 17.70 -16.24
C ARG A 71 -14.93 18.63 -15.14
N ILE A 72 -14.05 18.16 -14.26
CA ILE A 72 -13.49 18.94 -13.15
C ILE A 72 -11.98 19.07 -13.35
N THR A 73 -11.53 20.25 -13.77
CA THR A 73 -10.10 20.55 -13.94
C THR A 73 -9.41 20.79 -12.60
N ASP A 74 -10.09 21.44 -11.65
CA ASP A 74 -9.57 21.70 -10.30
C ASP A 74 -10.53 21.12 -9.23
N PRO A 75 -10.10 20.15 -8.41
CA PRO A 75 -10.94 19.54 -7.37
C PRO A 75 -11.52 20.54 -6.37
N LYS A 76 -10.90 21.70 -6.17
CA LYS A 76 -11.37 22.74 -5.24
C LYS A 76 -12.40 23.69 -5.86
N HIS A 77 -12.62 23.62 -7.17
CA HIS A 77 -13.51 24.52 -7.91
C HIS A 77 -14.54 23.72 -8.69
N ILE A 78 -15.72 23.54 -8.10
CA ILE A 78 -16.93 23.09 -8.80
C ILE A 78 -17.90 24.27 -8.97
N VAL A 79 -18.54 24.38 -10.13
CA VAL A 79 -19.40 25.52 -10.45
C VAL A 79 -20.88 25.12 -10.27
N PRO A 80 -21.72 25.98 -9.67
CA PRO A 80 -23.16 25.72 -9.63
C PRO A 80 -23.76 25.52 -11.02
N GLY A 81 -24.61 24.51 -11.19
CA GLY A 81 -25.17 24.10 -12.48
C GLY A 81 -24.40 22.97 -13.18
N GLN A 82 -23.21 22.62 -12.69
CA GLN A 82 -22.42 21.50 -13.22
C GLN A 82 -23.05 20.15 -12.88
N VAL A 83 -23.15 19.23 -13.85
CA VAL A 83 -23.68 17.87 -13.64
C VAL A 83 -22.53 16.89 -13.36
N LEU A 84 -22.53 16.28 -12.18
CA LEU A 84 -21.51 15.33 -11.71
C LEU A 84 -22.06 13.92 -11.58
N ARG A 85 -21.29 12.92 -12.00
CA ARG A 85 -21.57 11.49 -11.78
C ARG A 85 -21.28 11.12 -10.33
N THR A 86 -22.27 10.56 -9.62
CA THR A 86 -22.18 10.27 -8.17
C THR A 86 -22.17 8.77 -7.83
N GLY A 87 -22.18 7.88 -8.84
CA GLY A 87 -22.05 6.44 -8.67
C GLY A 87 -21.66 5.74 -9.98
N ALA A 88 -21.00 4.58 -9.88
CA ALA A 88 -20.63 3.75 -11.03
C ALA A 88 -21.74 2.74 -11.34
N SER A 89 -22.51 2.99 -12.39
CA SER A 89 -23.26 1.95 -13.10
C SER A 89 -23.32 2.33 -14.58
N ASP A 90 -23.30 1.31 -15.42
CA ASP A 90 -22.64 1.25 -16.72
C ASP A 90 -23.05 2.27 -17.81
N ALA A 91 -22.16 2.34 -18.80
CA ALA A 91 -22.14 3.19 -19.97
C ALA A 91 -23.46 3.34 -20.75
N VAL A 92 -23.75 4.58 -21.15
CA VAL A 92 -24.26 4.89 -22.50
C VAL A 92 -23.48 6.10 -23.05
N ALA A 93 -23.01 5.93 -24.28
CA ALA A 93 -22.18 6.84 -25.06
C ALA A 93 -23.00 7.97 -25.74
N GLU A 94 -22.34 9.14 -25.89
CA GLU A 94 -22.32 10.15 -27.00
C GLU A 94 -23.63 10.54 -27.74
N ALA A 95 -23.91 11.78 -28.20
CA ALA A 95 -23.10 12.96 -28.58
C ALA A 95 -24.03 14.24 -28.71
N PRO A 96 -23.72 15.31 -29.48
CA PRO A 96 -23.61 16.71 -29.02
C PRO A 96 -24.77 17.65 -29.43
N ALA A 97 -24.95 18.79 -28.76
CA ALA A 97 -25.67 19.94 -29.33
C ALA A 97 -25.33 21.28 -28.64
N GLU A 98 -25.10 22.25 -29.50
CA GLU A 98 -24.73 23.64 -29.31
C GLU A 98 -25.92 24.56 -28.98
N ALA A 99 -25.60 25.79 -28.55
CA ALA A 99 -26.42 27.02 -28.50
C ALA A 99 -27.15 27.38 -27.18
N ALA A 100 -26.72 28.53 -26.62
CA ALA A 100 -27.35 29.28 -25.53
C ALA A 100 -28.67 29.97 -25.97
N PRO A 101 -29.53 30.48 -25.06
CA PRO A 101 -29.25 31.79 -24.43
C PRO A 101 -29.65 31.93 -22.93
N LYS A 102 -29.16 33.03 -22.33
CA LYS A 102 -29.38 33.57 -20.97
C LYS A 102 -30.87 33.91 -20.71
N PRO A 103 -31.34 33.93 -19.45
CA PRO A 103 -31.59 35.24 -18.84
C PRO A 103 -31.17 35.35 -17.36
N GLU A 104 -30.99 36.60 -16.93
CA GLU A 104 -30.61 37.08 -15.59
C GLU A 104 -31.86 37.66 -14.88
N PRO A 105 -31.74 38.27 -13.69
CA PRO A 105 -31.98 37.72 -12.35
C PRO A 105 -33.32 38.17 -11.71
N THR A 106 -33.80 37.48 -10.68
CA THR A 106 -34.79 38.06 -9.73
C THR A 106 -34.63 37.45 -8.33
N ALA A 107 -34.27 38.30 -7.36
CA ALA A 107 -34.53 38.12 -5.93
C ALA A 107 -35.82 38.90 -5.56
N PRO A 108 -36.40 38.86 -4.33
CA PRO A 108 -35.91 38.30 -3.07
C PRO A 108 -37.00 37.63 -2.17
N ALA A 109 -36.62 37.38 -0.90
CA ALA A 109 -37.45 37.13 0.31
C ALA A 109 -37.77 35.64 0.61
N THR A 110 -37.79 35.12 1.85
CA THR A 110 -37.89 35.69 3.21
C THR A 110 -37.48 34.63 4.25
N VAL A 111 -36.90 35.04 5.39
CA VAL A 111 -36.72 34.29 6.66
C VAL A 111 -38.03 34.37 7.47
N PRO A 112 -38.56 33.31 8.18
CA PRO A 112 -38.32 33.10 9.64
C PRO A 112 -38.59 31.63 10.14
N PRO A 113 -38.81 31.34 11.44
CA PRO A 113 -37.79 31.02 12.45
C PRO A 113 -37.96 29.62 13.13
N LYS A 114 -37.02 29.28 14.05
CA LYS A 114 -37.00 28.10 14.94
C LYS A 114 -38.23 28.00 15.86
N PRO A 115 -38.53 26.79 16.38
CA PRO A 115 -38.59 26.61 17.85
C PRO A 115 -37.91 25.31 18.33
N VAL A 116 -37.08 25.36 19.38
CA VAL A 116 -37.35 25.16 20.83
C VAL A 116 -37.11 23.72 21.29
N VAL A 117 -36.02 23.60 22.06
CA VAL A 117 -35.71 22.75 23.23
C VAL A 117 -36.78 21.78 23.72
N SER A 118 -36.36 20.54 23.98
CA SER A 118 -36.90 19.72 25.07
C SER A 118 -35.75 18.89 25.66
N GLU A 119 -35.57 19.03 26.96
CA GLU A 119 -34.60 18.30 27.79
C GLU A 119 -35.38 17.30 28.71
N PRO A 120 -34.74 16.57 29.66
CA PRO A 120 -34.64 15.11 29.75
C PRO A 120 -35.64 14.47 30.75
N PRO A 121 -35.50 13.18 31.16
CA PRO A 121 -34.73 12.94 32.38
C PRO A 121 -33.93 11.60 32.45
N GLU A 122 -32.99 11.65 33.38
CA GLU A 122 -32.20 10.62 34.04
C GLU A 122 -33.06 9.64 34.85
N MET A 123 -32.69 8.35 34.95
CA MET A 123 -32.98 7.46 36.10
C MET A 123 -32.25 6.10 36.00
N THR A 124 -31.14 5.99 36.74
CA THR A 124 -30.75 4.94 37.72
C THR A 124 -30.87 3.42 37.45
N LEU A 125 -29.76 2.74 37.80
CA LEU A 125 -29.48 1.30 37.97
C LEU A 125 -30.51 0.52 38.85
N PRO A 126 -30.60 -0.83 38.74
CA PRO A 126 -29.76 -1.72 39.57
C PRO A 126 -29.27 -3.03 38.90
N THR A 127 -28.10 -3.50 39.36
CA THR A 127 -27.60 -4.89 39.24
C THR A 127 -28.40 -5.83 40.15
N PRO A 128 -28.51 -7.13 39.86
CA PRO A 128 -27.70 -8.09 40.62
C PRO A 128 -27.12 -9.27 39.81
N GLN A 129 -26.00 -9.82 40.30
CA GLN A 129 -25.33 -11.04 39.86
C GLN A 129 -26.16 -12.30 40.18
N PRO A 130 -25.88 -13.43 39.50
CA PRO A 130 -25.97 -14.74 40.15
C PRO A 130 -24.62 -15.50 40.13
N GLU A 131 -24.14 -15.71 41.34
CA GLU A 131 -23.51 -16.90 41.95
C GLU A 131 -23.00 -18.07 41.06
N ARG A 132 -21.74 -18.45 41.32
CA ARG A 132 -21.11 -19.72 40.89
C ARG A 132 -21.43 -20.85 41.88
N PRO A 133 -21.68 -22.09 41.41
CA PRO A 133 -21.48 -23.30 42.19
C PRO A 133 -20.19 -24.06 41.78
N PRO A 134 -19.75 -25.06 42.57
CA PRO A 134 -18.35 -25.26 42.93
C PRO A 134 -17.57 -26.25 42.06
N VAL A 135 -16.25 -26.17 42.22
CA VAL A 135 -15.23 -27.10 41.71
C VAL A 135 -15.44 -28.48 42.33
N VAL A 136 -15.54 -29.50 41.48
CA VAL A 136 -15.39 -30.92 41.84
C VAL A 136 -14.11 -31.42 41.19
N VAL A 137 -13.27 -32.08 41.99
CA VAL A 137 -11.98 -32.66 41.61
C VAL A 137 -12.15 -34.17 41.36
N GLU A 138 -11.56 -34.63 40.23
CA GLU A 138 -11.14 -36.00 39.85
C GLU A 138 -12.17 -37.10 39.53
N PRO A 139 -11.83 -38.12 38.68
CA PRO A 139 -10.49 -38.55 38.24
C PRO A 139 -10.25 -38.66 36.72
N GLU A 140 -8.98 -38.84 36.36
CA GLU A 140 -8.44 -39.22 35.05
C GLU A 140 -9.03 -40.55 34.54
N PRO A 141 -9.44 -40.67 33.26
CA PRO A 141 -9.53 -41.96 32.60
C PRO A 141 -8.50 -42.09 31.46
N GLU A 142 -8.05 -43.33 31.34
CA GLU A 142 -7.02 -43.89 30.49
C GLU A 142 -7.06 -43.52 29.00
N ALA A 143 -5.88 -43.69 28.39
CA ALA A 143 -5.56 -43.66 26.97
C ALA A 143 -6.71 -44.09 26.03
N GLN A 144 -7.06 -43.18 25.12
CA GLN A 144 -7.81 -43.48 23.90
C GLN A 144 -7.00 -43.03 22.68
N GLU A 145 -6.90 -43.96 21.72
CA GLU A 145 -6.26 -43.90 20.41
C GLU A 145 -6.57 -42.62 19.59
N PRO A 146 -5.69 -42.24 18.63
CA PRO A 146 -5.75 -40.94 17.99
C PRO A 146 -7.01 -40.79 17.13
N ARG A 147 -7.91 -39.90 17.55
CA ARG A 147 -9.05 -39.49 16.72
C ARG A 147 -8.55 -38.71 15.49
N PRO A 148 -8.89 -39.12 14.26
CA PRO A 148 -8.74 -38.27 13.11
C PRO A 148 -9.86 -37.23 13.19
N ASP A 149 -9.49 -35.96 13.23
CA ASP A 149 -10.28 -34.78 12.84
C ASP A 149 -9.87 -33.57 13.68
N SER A 150 -8.58 -33.24 13.65
CA SER A 150 -8.18 -31.88 13.95
C SER A 150 -8.33 -31.06 12.67
N LEU A 151 -9.44 -30.34 12.56
CA LEU A 151 -9.72 -29.32 11.53
C LEU A 151 -8.66 -28.21 11.44
N PHE A 152 -7.66 -28.23 12.32
CA PHE A 152 -6.54 -27.28 12.39
C PHE A 152 -5.22 -27.81 11.79
N ALA A 153 -5.12 -29.09 11.42
CA ALA A 153 -3.88 -29.64 10.86
C ALA A 153 -3.68 -29.32 9.36
N LYS A 154 -4.75 -28.99 8.61
CA LYS A 154 -4.71 -28.95 7.14
C LYS A 154 -4.63 -27.55 6.52
N ARG A 155 -4.59 -26.46 7.31
CA ARG A 155 -4.56 -25.08 6.79
C ARG A 155 -3.16 -24.46 6.61
N ARG A 156 -2.09 -25.01 7.21
CA ARG A 156 -0.74 -24.39 7.08
C ARG A 156 -0.04 -24.64 5.75
N GLY A 157 -0.35 -25.75 5.06
CA GLY A 157 0.34 -26.12 3.82
C GLY A 157 -0.17 -25.44 2.54
N LEU A 158 -1.40 -24.90 2.57
CA LEU A 158 -2.03 -24.30 1.39
C LEU A 158 -1.69 -22.81 1.19
N ASP A 159 -1.20 -22.10 2.20
CA ASP A 159 -1.00 -20.65 2.11
C ASP A 159 0.35 -20.29 1.48
N ALA A 160 1.44 -20.96 1.86
CA ALA A 160 2.78 -20.68 1.34
C ALA A 160 2.93 -20.98 -0.16
N ARG A 161 2.39 -22.11 -0.65
CA ARG A 161 2.42 -22.48 -2.08
C ARG A 161 1.51 -21.60 -2.94
N SER A 162 0.38 -21.15 -2.39
CA SER A 162 -0.56 -20.25 -3.09
C SER A 162 0.00 -18.82 -3.15
N ALA A 163 0.60 -18.32 -2.06
CA ALA A 163 1.38 -17.08 -2.06
C ALA A 163 2.53 -17.14 -3.07
N LEU A 164 3.28 -18.24 -3.12
CA LEU A 164 4.35 -18.47 -4.09
C LEU A 164 3.87 -18.37 -5.55
N ARG A 165 2.69 -18.94 -5.84
CA ARG A 165 2.09 -18.90 -7.18
C ARG A 165 1.66 -17.49 -7.54
N THR A 166 1.01 -16.78 -6.62
CA THR A 166 0.58 -15.39 -6.83
C THR A 166 1.76 -14.48 -7.19
N TYR A 167 2.93 -14.61 -6.56
CA TYR A 167 4.09 -13.76 -6.89
C TYR A 167 4.89 -14.25 -8.10
N ARG A 168 4.94 -15.56 -8.37
CA ARG A 168 5.58 -16.11 -9.59
C ARG A 168 4.77 -15.83 -10.86
N GLU A 169 3.46 -15.69 -10.74
CA GLU A 169 2.54 -15.50 -11.87
C GLU A 169 2.00 -14.07 -11.97
N GLN A 170 2.18 -13.21 -10.94
CA GLN A 170 1.84 -11.79 -11.04
C GLN A 170 2.78 -11.05 -11.99
N PRO A 171 2.27 -10.08 -12.75
CA PRO A 171 3.10 -9.22 -13.57
C PRO A 171 4.06 -8.43 -12.67
N TYR A 172 5.35 -8.61 -12.93
CA TYR A 172 6.45 -7.85 -12.35
C TYR A 172 6.10 -6.36 -12.27
N GLN A 173 6.22 -5.75 -11.08
CA GLN A 173 6.17 -4.30 -10.94
C GLN A 173 7.57 -3.72 -11.13
N PRO A 174 7.80 -2.90 -12.17
CA PRO A 174 9.06 -2.20 -12.35
C PRO A 174 9.37 -1.32 -11.14
N LEU A 175 10.64 -1.35 -10.73
CA LEU A 175 11.12 -0.52 -9.63
C LEU A 175 10.90 0.96 -9.98
N ARG A 176 10.27 1.71 -9.08
CA ARG A 176 10.04 3.15 -9.30
C ARG A 176 11.25 3.96 -8.87
N LYS A 177 11.48 5.10 -9.54
CA LYS A 177 12.55 6.04 -9.21
C LYS A 177 12.57 6.42 -7.72
N GLY A 178 11.41 6.74 -7.15
CA GLY A 178 11.29 7.10 -5.73
C GLY A 178 11.68 5.96 -4.78
N GLU A 179 11.44 4.71 -5.16
CA GLU A 179 11.81 3.54 -4.34
C GLU A 179 13.33 3.36 -4.32
N PHE A 180 13.97 3.52 -5.48
CA PHE A 180 15.42 3.47 -5.59
C PHE A 180 16.11 4.51 -4.70
N PHE A 181 15.68 5.77 -4.78
CA PHE A 181 16.32 6.87 -4.05
C PHE A 181 15.97 6.93 -2.57
N SER A 182 14.84 6.35 -2.16
CA SER A 182 14.48 6.29 -0.75
C SER A 182 15.02 5.06 -0.03
N ALA A 183 15.48 4.02 -0.74
CA ALA A 183 15.87 2.75 -0.15
C ALA A 183 17.01 2.88 0.87
N GLY A 184 18.01 3.71 0.57
CA GLY A 184 19.26 3.74 1.33
C GLY A 184 20.14 2.53 1.05
N TYR A 185 21.35 2.53 1.61
CA TYR A 185 22.36 1.52 1.34
C TYR A 185 23.43 1.47 2.43
N LEU A 186 24.22 0.39 2.45
CA LEU A 186 25.39 0.25 3.34
C LEU A 186 26.63 0.84 2.67
N THR A 187 27.43 1.58 3.44
CA THR A 187 28.69 2.17 2.97
C THR A 187 29.73 1.11 2.60
N GLU A 188 29.63 -0.09 3.19
CA GLU A 188 30.60 -1.20 3.03
C GLU A 188 32.02 -0.83 3.47
N GLY A 189 32.17 0.17 4.35
CA GLY A 189 33.46 0.70 4.78
C GLY A 189 34.11 1.65 3.78
N GLU A 190 33.42 2.04 2.70
CA GLU A 190 33.88 3.07 1.78
C GLU A 190 33.87 4.46 2.44
N ALA A 191 34.94 5.22 2.28
CA ALA A 191 35.02 6.61 2.72
C ALA A 191 34.28 7.53 1.73
N LEU A 192 33.00 7.80 2.00
CA LEU A 192 32.18 8.67 1.16
C LEU A 192 32.48 10.16 1.43
N SER A 193 32.60 10.94 0.36
CA SER A 193 32.78 12.40 0.45
C SER A 193 31.44 13.10 0.59
N PHE A 194 31.12 13.50 1.81
CA PHE A 194 29.86 14.17 2.12
C PHE A 194 29.97 15.70 2.02
N GLY A 195 29.03 16.32 1.33
CA GLY A 195 28.71 17.73 1.55
C GLY A 195 27.85 17.92 2.80
N ARG A 196 27.56 19.17 3.16
CA ARG A 196 26.76 19.52 4.34
C ARG A 196 25.59 20.43 3.99
N LEU A 197 24.38 20.05 4.40
CA LEU A 197 23.20 20.88 4.32
C LEU A 197 23.28 21.98 5.39
N LEU A 198 23.36 23.24 4.98
CA LEU A 198 23.46 24.38 5.90
C LEU A 198 22.08 24.80 6.42
N GLY A 199 21.04 24.66 5.60
CA GLY A 199 19.64 24.94 5.95
C GLY A 199 18.92 25.73 4.87
N THR A 200 17.73 26.25 5.18
CA THR A 200 16.92 27.02 4.23
C THR A 200 17.52 28.42 4.00
N VAL A 201 17.56 28.87 2.75
CA VAL A 201 18.10 30.22 2.42
C VAL A 201 17.09 31.34 2.71
N THR A 202 15.79 31.03 2.64
CA THR A 202 14.73 31.89 3.17
C THR A 202 14.32 31.34 4.53
N PRO A 203 14.58 32.03 5.64
CA PRO A 203 14.08 31.58 6.94
C PRO A 203 12.54 31.63 6.94
N PRO A 204 11.87 30.65 7.58
CA PRO A 204 10.42 30.68 7.70
C PRO A 204 9.98 31.98 8.38
N GLN A 205 8.98 32.67 7.81
CA GLN A 205 8.45 33.95 8.31
C GLN A 205 7.77 33.80 9.69
N ILE A 206 7.54 32.57 10.15
CA ILE A 206 7.00 32.25 11.48
C ILE A 206 8.11 31.55 12.27
N ARG A 207 8.62 32.24 13.30
CA ARG A 207 9.58 31.69 14.26
C ARG A 207 8.88 30.74 15.22
N ASN A 208 8.82 29.45 14.90
CA ASN A 208 8.50 28.43 15.90
C ASN A 208 9.71 28.26 16.82
N LEU A 209 9.56 28.64 18.09
CA LEU A 209 10.59 28.59 19.15
C LEU A 209 10.88 27.17 19.67
N SER A 210 10.25 26.15 19.08
CA SER A 210 10.43 24.75 19.46
C SER A 210 10.55 23.91 18.19
N GLU A 211 11.61 23.12 18.14
CA GLU A 211 11.85 22.01 17.20
C GLU A 211 12.26 22.40 15.77
N ARG A 212 13.59 22.31 15.54
CA ARG A 212 14.31 22.22 14.25
C ARG A 212 13.42 22.41 12.99
N ALA A 213 13.51 23.55 12.32
CA ALA A 213 12.74 23.78 11.09
C ALA A 213 13.01 22.68 10.05
N THR A 214 11.96 21.98 9.61
CA THR A 214 12.06 20.93 8.57
C THR A 214 11.88 21.55 7.19
N ALA A 215 12.80 21.32 6.27
CA ALA A 215 12.65 21.78 4.89
C ALA A 215 11.55 20.98 4.16
N THR A 216 10.70 21.68 3.41
CA THR A 216 9.58 21.08 2.65
C THR A 216 9.88 21.09 1.15
N LEU A 217 9.00 20.46 0.37
CA LEU A 217 9.12 20.43 -1.09
C LEU A 217 9.20 21.85 -1.68
N TYR A 218 10.06 22.04 -2.67
CA TYR A 218 10.37 23.30 -3.35
C TYR A 218 11.06 24.37 -2.50
N THR A 219 11.34 24.08 -1.22
CA THR A 219 12.14 24.96 -0.38
C THR A 219 13.56 25.07 -0.94
N GLN A 220 14.12 26.28 -0.93
CA GLN A 220 15.51 26.53 -1.31
C GLN A 220 16.40 26.31 -0.09
N VAL A 221 17.47 25.54 -0.28
CA VAL A 221 18.45 25.20 0.76
C VAL A 221 19.87 25.50 0.31
N ALA A 222 20.71 25.90 1.25
CA ALA A 222 22.15 26.09 1.03
C ALA A 222 22.91 24.80 1.38
N ILE A 223 23.86 24.44 0.54
CA ILE A 223 24.66 23.24 0.64
C ILE A 223 26.13 23.61 0.49
N MET A 224 26.95 23.12 1.40
CA MET A 224 28.40 23.19 1.30
C MET A 224 28.91 21.90 0.62
N PRO A 225 29.61 21.99 -0.52
CA PRO A 225 30.25 20.82 -1.13
C PRO A 225 31.30 20.19 -0.20
N PRO A 226 31.65 18.90 -0.39
CA PRO A 226 32.81 18.31 0.27
C PRO A 226 34.10 19.03 -0.15
N GLU A 227 35.16 18.88 0.65
CA GLU A 227 36.46 19.51 0.35
C GLU A 227 36.96 19.11 -1.03
N GLY A 228 37.38 20.11 -1.82
CA GLY A 228 37.88 19.92 -3.19
C GLY A 228 36.81 19.66 -4.25
N ALA A 229 35.53 19.53 -3.88
CA ALA A 229 34.44 19.36 -4.83
C ALA A 229 33.73 20.68 -5.16
N GLN A 230 33.16 20.74 -6.34
CA GLN A 230 32.26 21.80 -6.77
C GLN A 230 31.02 21.16 -7.41
N TYR A 231 29.87 21.78 -7.18
CA TYR A 231 28.62 21.38 -7.82
C TYR A 231 28.34 22.26 -9.02
N GLN A 232 27.57 21.74 -9.97
CA GLN A 232 27.08 22.46 -11.14
C GLN A 232 25.56 22.63 -11.05
N VAL A 233 25.06 23.68 -11.71
CA VAL A 233 23.62 23.91 -11.83
C VAL A 233 22.99 22.73 -12.56
N GLY A 234 21.93 22.16 -11.98
CA GLY A 234 21.25 20.97 -12.48
C GLY A 234 21.64 19.68 -11.78
N ASP A 235 22.76 19.66 -11.04
CA ASP A 235 23.19 18.49 -10.26
C ASP A 235 22.11 18.04 -9.28
N MET A 236 21.94 16.73 -9.20
CA MET A 236 21.00 16.10 -8.27
C MET A 236 21.78 15.57 -7.09
N LEU A 237 21.41 15.98 -5.88
CA LEU A 237 22.03 15.52 -4.64
C LEU A 237 20.97 14.85 -3.76
N LEU A 238 21.36 13.78 -3.07
CA LEU A 238 20.60 13.21 -1.97
C LEU A 238 20.99 13.90 -0.67
N ILE A 239 19.99 14.22 0.15
CA ILE A 239 20.17 14.56 1.55
C ILE A 239 20.05 13.26 2.34
N VAL A 240 21.02 13.00 3.20
CA VAL A 240 21.15 11.73 3.91
C VAL A 240 21.48 11.95 5.39
N GLN A 241 21.09 10.97 6.18
CA GLN A 241 21.62 10.74 7.52
C GLN A 241 22.36 9.41 7.55
N THR A 242 23.34 9.28 8.44
CA THR A 242 24.11 8.06 8.64
C THR A 242 23.77 7.47 9.99
N ASN A 243 23.45 6.19 10.00
CA ASN A 243 23.25 5.41 11.22
C ASN A 243 24.32 4.32 11.29
N GLU A 244 24.65 3.86 12.49
CA GLU A 244 25.53 2.70 12.65
C GLU A 244 24.91 1.49 11.94
N GLY A 245 25.72 0.79 11.15
CA GLY A 245 25.30 -0.39 10.42
C GLY A 245 25.82 -1.69 11.00
N PRO A 246 25.45 -2.83 10.39
CA PRO A 246 25.88 -4.15 10.86
C PRO A 246 27.41 -4.30 10.73
N ALA A 247 27.99 -5.04 11.68
CA ALA A 247 29.42 -5.27 11.75
C ALA A 247 30.00 -5.77 10.41
N GLY A 248 31.08 -5.15 9.95
CA GLY A 248 31.77 -5.49 8.69
C GLY A 248 31.21 -4.85 7.42
N PHE A 249 30.08 -4.14 7.51
CA PHE A 249 29.44 -3.47 6.37
C PHE A 249 29.35 -1.94 6.50
N GLY A 250 29.98 -1.35 7.52
CA GLY A 250 30.03 0.09 7.74
C GLY A 250 28.67 0.68 8.10
N ASP A 251 28.52 1.99 7.92
CA ASP A 251 27.31 2.73 8.26
C ASP A 251 26.17 2.51 7.25
N ILE A 252 24.94 2.73 7.73
CA ILE A 252 23.73 2.80 6.92
C ILE A 252 23.53 4.25 6.47
N VAL A 253 23.50 4.48 5.16
CA VAL A 253 23.08 5.75 4.56
C VAL A 253 21.57 5.72 4.38
N VAL A 254 20.85 6.60 5.09
CA VAL A 254 19.40 6.73 5.02
C VAL A 254 19.04 8.05 4.32
N PRO A 255 18.46 8.02 3.11
CA PRO A 255 18.01 9.21 2.40
C PRO A 255 16.81 9.86 3.09
N THR A 256 16.87 11.18 3.28
CA THR A 256 15.78 11.99 3.85
C THR A 256 15.17 12.92 2.82
N GLY A 257 15.89 13.26 1.74
CA GLY A 257 15.36 14.06 0.66
C GLY A 257 16.27 14.08 -0.57
N MET A 258 15.81 14.78 -1.60
CA MET A 258 16.57 15.02 -2.81
C MET A 258 16.43 16.48 -3.22
N VAL A 259 17.53 17.04 -3.70
CA VAL A 259 17.62 18.43 -4.12
C VAL A 259 18.23 18.52 -5.51
N ARG A 260 17.86 19.58 -6.23
CA ARG A 260 18.49 19.97 -7.49
C ARG A 260 19.21 21.29 -7.29
N VAL A 261 20.50 21.35 -7.62
CA VAL A 261 21.27 22.59 -7.57
C VAL A 261 20.70 23.58 -8.58
N THR A 262 20.34 24.77 -8.10
CA THR A 262 19.75 25.85 -8.89
C THR A 262 20.74 26.98 -9.14
N GLU A 263 21.63 27.22 -8.19
CA GLU A 263 22.64 28.26 -8.26
C GLU A 263 23.92 27.83 -7.52
N THR A 264 25.06 28.35 -7.97
CA THR A 264 26.35 28.15 -7.31
C THR A 264 26.94 29.50 -6.97
N THR A 265 27.11 29.79 -5.68
CA THR A 265 27.58 31.09 -5.18
C THR A 265 28.87 30.90 -4.40
N GLY A 266 30.01 31.10 -5.07
CA GLY A 266 31.33 30.98 -4.45
C GLY A 266 31.62 29.58 -3.91
N LYS A 267 31.62 29.41 -2.58
CA LYS A 267 31.92 28.14 -1.89
C LYS A 267 30.67 27.33 -1.52
N GLN A 268 29.47 27.80 -1.87
CA GLN A 268 28.21 27.16 -1.52
C GLN A 268 27.35 27.00 -2.77
N ALA A 269 26.46 26.01 -2.74
CA ALA A 269 25.43 25.82 -3.74
C ALA A 269 24.06 26.09 -3.11
N VAL A 270 23.18 26.73 -3.86
CA VAL A 270 21.75 26.81 -3.54
C VAL A 270 21.05 25.73 -4.35
N ALA A 271 20.14 25.01 -3.70
CA ALA A 271 19.42 23.92 -4.32
C ALA A 271 17.94 23.94 -3.90
N SER A 272 17.07 23.52 -4.82
CA SER A 272 15.63 23.37 -4.57
C SER A 272 15.32 21.93 -4.17
N VAL A 273 14.56 21.73 -3.09
CA VAL A 273 14.08 20.41 -2.67
C VAL A 273 13.08 19.87 -3.69
N VAL A 274 13.39 18.74 -4.32
CA VAL A 274 12.56 18.10 -5.35
C VAL A 274 11.89 16.82 -4.86
N SER A 275 12.33 16.26 -3.74
CA SER A 275 11.68 15.12 -3.09
C SER A 275 11.97 15.11 -1.60
N VAL A 276 11.01 14.64 -0.80
CA VAL A 276 11.13 14.49 0.66
C VAL A 276 10.75 13.05 1.00
N TYR A 277 11.68 12.32 1.63
CA TYR A 277 11.50 10.92 2.06
C TYR A 277 11.40 10.80 3.58
N GLY A 278 11.91 11.78 4.29
CA GLY A 278 11.82 11.93 5.74
C GLY A 278 12.10 13.37 6.15
N PRO A 279 12.20 13.63 7.46
CA PRO A 279 12.50 14.96 7.95
C PRO A 279 13.88 15.46 7.47
N ILE A 280 13.88 16.64 6.86
CA ILE A 280 15.07 17.34 6.38
C ILE A 280 15.44 18.45 7.36
N TRP A 281 16.59 18.34 8.02
CA TRP A 281 17.04 19.31 9.02
C TRP A 281 18.44 19.82 8.71
N ASN A 282 18.76 21.02 9.20
CA ASN A 282 20.08 21.60 9.07
C ASN A 282 21.16 20.68 9.66
N GLY A 283 22.33 20.63 9.01
CA GLY A 283 23.47 19.82 9.41
C GLY A 283 23.49 18.40 8.84
N GLN A 284 22.42 17.95 8.17
CA GLN A 284 22.42 16.67 7.44
C GLN A 284 23.49 16.64 6.34
N LEU A 285 23.87 15.44 5.95
CA LEU A 285 24.90 15.20 4.94
C LEU A 285 24.26 15.22 3.56
N THR A 286 25.07 15.50 2.55
CA THR A 286 24.64 15.45 1.14
C THR A 286 25.63 14.66 0.30
N ILE A 287 25.13 13.97 -0.70
CA ILE A 287 25.94 13.20 -1.66
C ILE A 287 25.36 13.36 -3.07
N PRO A 288 26.17 13.25 -4.13
CA PRO A 288 25.65 13.15 -5.49
C PRO A 288 24.67 11.98 -5.63
N ALA A 289 23.52 12.23 -6.25
CA ALA A 289 22.53 11.20 -6.50
C ALA A 289 23.00 10.27 -7.62
N GLU A 290 22.90 8.95 -7.40
CA GLU A 290 23.16 7.96 -8.44
C GLU A 290 22.20 8.12 -9.62
N THR A 291 22.65 7.76 -10.82
CA THR A 291 21.75 7.75 -11.99
C THR A 291 20.80 6.56 -11.91
N PHE A 292 19.51 6.82 -12.03
CA PHE A 292 18.48 5.79 -12.14
C PHE A 292 18.02 5.66 -13.59
N SER A 293 18.19 4.47 -14.16
CA SER A 293 17.64 4.08 -15.46
C SER A 293 16.50 3.11 -15.20
N GLU A 294 15.31 3.44 -15.71
CA GLU A 294 14.17 2.52 -15.68
C GLU A 294 14.51 1.27 -16.48
N GLY A 295 14.53 0.12 -15.81
CA GLY A 295 14.64 -1.17 -16.49
C GLY A 295 13.37 -1.42 -17.31
N GLY A 296 13.53 -1.91 -18.53
CA GLY A 296 12.39 -2.30 -19.36
C GLY A 296 11.49 -3.30 -18.62
N SER A 297 10.19 -3.27 -18.91
CA SER A 297 9.19 -4.19 -18.35
C SER A 297 9.39 -5.61 -18.88
N THR A 298 10.38 -6.30 -18.36
CA THR A 298 10.69 -7.69 -18.71
C THR A 298 10.22 -8.64 -17.61
N ARG A 299 9.84 -9.86 -18.02
CA ARG A 299 9.39 -10.91 -17.10
C ARG A 299 10.61 -11.48 -16.36
N ALA A 300 10.53 -11.53 -15.04
CA ALA A 300 11.54 -12.16 -14.21
C ALA A 300 11.70 -13.65 -14.59
N GLN A 301 12.95 -14.10 -14.71
CA GLN A 301 13.29 -15.48 -15.02
C GLN A 301 13.47 -16.29 -13.72
N PRO A 302 12.71 -17.37 -13.50
CA PRO A 302 12.81 -18.15 -12.28
C PRO A 302 14.16 -18.89 -12.18
N VAL A 303 14.68 -19.00 -10.96
CA VAL A 303 15.96 -19.68 -10.66
C VAL A 303 15.72 -20.80 -9.65
N GLN A 304 16.00 -22.05 -10.03
CA GLN A 304 15.76 -23.23 -9.17
C GLN A 304 16.85 -23.43 -8.09
N ASN A 305 18.11 -23.17 -8.46
CA ASN A 305 19.29 -23.24 -7.58
C ASN A 305 19.87 -21.84 -7.34
N GLY A 306 19.02 -20.93 -6.87
CA GLY A 306 19.46 -19.56 -6.67
C GLY A 306 20.42 -19.41 -5.50
N LEU A 307 21.26 -18.39 -5.64
CA LEU A 307 22.21 -17.89 -4.65
C LEU A 307 21.57 -17.82 -3.25
N ALA A 308 22.23 -18.43 -2.26
CA ALA A 308 21.84 -18.37 -0.86
C ALA A 308 22.61 -17.28 -0.12
N GLY A 309 21.97 -16.65 0.86
CA GLY A 309 22.57 -15.61 1.70
C GLY A 309 21.83 -15.47 3.03
N ALA A 310 22.02 -14.34 3.69
CA ALA A 310 21.38 -13.98 4.94
C ALA A 310 20.93 -12.51 4.98
N ILE A 311 19.92 -12.24 5.81
CA ILE A 311 19.54 -10.88 6.21
C ILE A 311 20.63 -10.31 7.12
N LEU A 312 21.12 -9.11 6.81
CA LEU A 312 22.10 -8.41 7.64
C LEU A 312 21.42 -7.57 8.73
N ALA A 313 20.47 -6.73 8.35
CA ALA A 313 19.80 -5.80 9.24
C ALA A 313 18.52 -5.23 8.59
N GLU A 314 17.68 -4.59 9.40
CA GLU A 314 16.65 -3.68 8.90
C GLU A 314 17.21 -2.26 8.81
N ARG A 315 16.72 -1.46 7.86
CA ARG A 315 17.12 -0.07 7.74
C ARG A 315 16.68 0.79 8.93
N GLU A 316 15.45 0.60 9.39
CA GLU A 316 14.90 1.28 10.56
C GLU A 316 14.68 0.23 11.63
N ALA A 317 15.26 0.38 12.81
CA ALA A 317 15.03 -0.55 13.90
C ALA A 317 13.57 -0.49 14.35
N ARG A 318 12.72 -1.35 13.78
CA ARG A 318 11.32 -1.52 14.16
C ARG A 318 11.12 -2.93 14.70
N GLU A 319 10.29 -3.05 15.74
CA GLU A 319 10.00 -4.33 16.38
C GLU A 319 9.29 -5.31 15.43
N LEU A 320 8.50 -4.80 14.48
CA LEU A 320 7.75 -5.61 13.52
C LEU A 320 7.99 -5.17 12.07
N LYS A 321 8.25 -6.16 11.20
CA LYS A 321 8.43 -5.95 9.76
C LYS A 321 7.07 -5.70 9.10
N HIS A 322 7.03 -4.70 8.23
CA HIS A 322 5.83 -4.24 7.53
C HIS A 322 6.07 -4.26 6.01
N PRO A 323 5.03 -4.45 5.19
CA PRO A 323 5.14 -4.31 3.74
C PRO A 323 5.74 -2.95 3.38
N GLN A 324 6.56 -2.91 2.32
CA GLN A 324 7.34 -1.73 1.88
C GLN A 324 8.53 -1.34 2.77
N GLY A 325 8.79 -2.05 3.87
CA GLY A 325 10.03 -1.90 4.64
C GLY A 325 11.28 -2.30 3.83
N PHE A 326 12.44 -1.80 4.24
CA PHE A 326 13.73 -2.09 3.62
C PHE A 326 14.62 -2.92 4.55
N LEU A 327 15.21 -3.96 3.99
CA LEU A 327 16.21 -4.82 4.63
C LEU A 327 17.53 -4.75 3.87
N PHE A 328 18.61 -5.13 4.53
CA PHE A 328 19.91 -5.35 3.92
C PHE A 328 20.22 -6.84 3.86
N ILE A 329 20.84 -7.28 2.76
CA ILE A 329 21.28 -8.66 2.57
C ILE A 329 22.78 -8.72 2.29
N ASP A 330 23.40 -9.86 2.62
CA ASP A 330 24.84 -10.13 2.49
C ASP A 330 25.28 -10.54 1.07
N LYS A 331 24.48 -10.17 0.06
CA LYS A 331 24.74 -10.45 -1.35
C LYS A 331 24.67 -9.17 -2.15
N GLY A 332 25.68 -8.94 -2.99
CA GLY A 332 25.82 -7.73 -3.79
C GLY A 332 26.20 -8.02 -5.24
N LYS A 333 26.75 -7.00 -5.91
CA LYS A 333 27.18 -7.08 -7.32
C LYS A 333 28.21 -8.19 -7.53
N ARG A 334 29.11 -8.41 -6.56
CA ARG A 334 30.16 -9.45 -6.65
C ARG A 334 29.59 -10.87 -6.65
N ASP A 335 28.40 -11.07 -6.09
CA ASP A 335 27.67 -12.34 -6.12
C ASP A 335 26.75 -12.46 -7.35
N GLY A 336 26.75 -11.45 -8.22
CA GLY A 336 25.90 -11.40 -9.41
C GLY A 336 24.44 -11.04 -9.11
N VAL A 337 24.17 -10.34 -8.00
CA VAL A 337 22.85 -9.78 -7.70
C VAL A 337 22.62 -8.52 -8.55
N ALA A 338 21.45 -8.43 -9.16
CA ALA A 338 21.02 -7.28 -9.95
C ALA A 338 19.78 -6.61 -9.34
N ARG A 339 19.55 -5.36 -9.72
CA ARG A 339 18.32 -4.64 -9.34
C ARG A 339 17.10 -5.39 -9.90
N GLY A 340 16.07 -5.52 -9.09
CA GLY A 340 14.85 -6.23 -9.43
C GLY A 340 14.86 -7.73 -9.12
N ASP A 341 16.03 -8.33 -8.85
CA ASP A 341 16.14 -9.73 -8.43
C ASP A 341 15.26 -10.01 -7.20
N MET A 342 14.74 -11.22 -7.10
CA MET A 342 13.79 -11.61 -6.06
C MET A 342 14.37 -12.68 -5.15
N PHE A 343 14.22 -12.47 -3.84
CA PHE A 343 14.65 -13.38 -2.80
C PHE A 343 13.47 -13.85 -1.95
N GLU A 344 13.53 -15.08 -1.48
CA GLU A 344 12.66 -15.60 -0.43
C GLU A 344 13.41 -15.63 0.89
N VAL A 345 12.75 -15.18 1.96
CA VAL A 345 13.22 -15.37 3.34
C VAL A 345 12.63 -16.65 3.88
N ARG A 346 13.48 -17.54 4.39
CA ARG A 346 13.05 -18.85 4.88
C ARG A 346 13.60 -19.09 6.28
N ARG A 347 12.75 -19.62 7.17
CA ARG A 347 13.15 -19.94 8.54
C ARG A 347 14.11 -21.12 8.52
N ASP A 348 15.22 -21.01 9.26
CA ASP A 348 16.10 -22.15 9.48
C ASP A 348 15.36 -23.26 10.21
N VAL A 349 15.54 -24.48 9.72
CA VAL A 349 14.82 -25.60 10.28
C VAL A 349 15.46 -26.00 11.60
N ARG A 350 14.82 -25.62 12.70
CA ARG A 350 15.17 -26.15 14.01
C ARG A 350 14.47 -27.50 14.19
N PRO A 351 15.20 -28.60 14.43
CA PRO A 351 14.56 -29.83 14.84
C PRO A 351 13.81 -29.55 16.13
N ARG A 352 12.48 -29.64 16.09
CA ARG A 352 11.67 -29.64 17.30
C ARG A 352 11.86 -31.02 17.93
N VAL A 353 12.32 -31.08 19.17
CA VAL A 353 12.37 -32.36 19.90
C VAL A 353 10.98 -32.98 19.87
N GLY A 354 10.85 -34.15 19.22
CA GLY A 354 9.58 -34.86 19.07
C GLY A 354 8.73 -34.55 17.81
N ALA A 355 9.23 -33.78 16.84
CA ALA A 355 8.54 -33.62 15.54
C ALA A 355 9.42 -34.11 14.38
N SER A 356 8.87 -35.02 13.55
CA SER A 356 9.51 -35.48 12.30
C SER A 356 9.58 -34.41 11.20
N ASP A 357 8.85 -33.30 11.36
CA ASP A 357 8.69 -32.33 10.27
C ASP A 357 9.69 -31.18 10.40
N THR A 358 10.65 -31.23 9.48
CA THR A 358 11.60 -30.18 9.19
C THR A 358 10.84 -29.09 8.42
N VAL A 359 10.18 -28.14 9.11
CA VAL A 359 9.34 -27.12 8.45
C VAL A 359 10.23 -26.01 7.88
N ASP A 360 10.51 -26.09 6.58
CA ASP A 360 11.06 -24.99 5.78
C ASP A 360 9.93 -23.99 5.47
N GLU A 361 9.84 -22.96 6.30
CA GLU A 361 8.74 -21.99 6.32
C GLU A 361 9.12 -20.70 5.58
N LEU A 362 8.33 -20.32 4.55
CA LEU A 362 8.48 -19.04 3.86
C LEU A 362 7.99 -17.91 4.76
N MET A 363 8.86 -16.93 5.02
CA MET A 363 8.59 -15.82 5.92
C MET A 363 8.26 -14.53 5.16
N ALA A 364 8.94 -14.25 4.06
CA ALA A 364 8.74 -13.05 3.24
C ALA A 364 9.28 -13.22 1.82
N VAL A 365 8.79 -12.37 0.92
CA VAL A 365 9.32 -12.21 -0.44
C VAL A 365 9.91 -10.81 -0.55
N LEU A 366 11.14 -10.74 -1.05
CA LEU A 366 11.95 -9.52 -1.15
C LEU A 366 12.28 -9.22 -2.60
N GLN A 367 12.38 -7.95 -2.94
CA GLN A 367 12.83 -7.47 -4.23
C GLN A 367 14.05 -6.56 -4.05
N VAL A 368 15.10 -6.79 -4.83
CA VAL A 368 16.30 -5.96 -4.81
C VAL A 368 16.01 -4.59 -5.40
N VAL A 369 16.33 -3.55 -4.65
CA VAL A 369 16.10 -2.14 -5.02
C VAL A 369 17.41 -1.44 -5.35
N HIS A 370 18.40 -1.59 -4.47
CA HIS A 370 19.73 -1.01 -4.62
C HIS A 370 20.79 -2.10 -4.42
N VAL A 371 21.89 -2.04 -5.15
CA VAL A 371 22.97 -3.05 -5.08
C VAL A 371 24.30 -2.34 -4.91
N ARG A 372 25.03 -2.74 -3.87
CA ARG A 372 26.41 -2.37 -3.60
C ARG A 372 27.32 -3.56 -3.92
N ASP A 373 28.61 -3.47 -3.63
CA ASP A 373 29.57 -4.50 -4.04
C ASP A 373 29.36 -5.82 -3.31
N ARG A 374 29.16 -5.75 -1.98
CA ARG A 374 29.06 -6.89 -1.06
C ARG A 374 27.69 -7.05 -0.41
N SER A 375 26.79 -6.09 -0.63
CA SER A 375 25.46 -6.05 -0.03
C SER A 375 24.43 -5.49 -1.00
N ALA A 376 23.16 -5.68 -0.67
CA ALA A 376 22.05 -5.08 -1.40
C ALA A 376 20.94 -4.65 -0.46
N THR A 377 20.23 -3.60 -0.86
CA THR A 377 19.01 -3.14 -0.20
C THR A 377 17.82 -3.77 -0.90
N VAL A 378 16.98 -4.44 -0.11
CA VAL A 378 15.80 -5.14 -0.61
C VAL A 378 14.54 -4.59 0.03
N LYS A 379 13.49 -4.45 -0.77
CA LYS A 379 12.15 -4.07 -0.32
C LYS A 379 11.34 -5.32 -0.04
N ILE A 380 10.61 -5.29 1.07
CA ILE A 380 9.67 -6.34 1.42
C ILE A 380 8.40 -6.18 0.57
N LEU A 381 8.12 -7.16 -0.29
CA LEU A 381 6.89 -7.20 -1.09
C LEU A 381 5.74 -7.79 -0.30
N ASN A 382 6.03 -8.84 0.48
CA ASN A 382 5.05 -9.53 1.29
C ASN A 382 5.68 -10.07 2.57
N VAL A 383 4.91 -10.04 3.65
CA VAL A 383 5.27 -10.60 4.96
C VAL A 383 4.25 -11.66 5.32
N ILE A 384 4.71 -12.90 5.44
CA ILE A 384 3.93 -14.03 5.97
C ILE A 384 4.21 -14.19 7.47
N SER A 385 5.48 -14.05 7.86
CA SER A 385 5.92 -14.04 9.25
C SER A 385 6.74 -12.78 9.54
N PRO A 386 6.30 -11.86 10.43
CA PRO A 386 6.95 -10.56 10.64
C PRO A 386 8.22 -10.62 11.49
N ASP A 387 8.45 -11.71 12.22
CA ASP A 387 9.65 -11.91 13.04
C ASP A 387 10.80 -12.44 12.18
N ILE A 388 11.49 -11.54 11.48
CA ILE A 388 12.65 -11.85 10.62
C ILE A 388 13.91 -11.28 11.28
N PRO A 389 14.62 -12.06 12.11
CA PRO A 389 15.85 -11.59 12.75
C PRO A 389 17.02 -11.50 11.75
N PRO A 390 18.04 -10.66 12.02
CA PRO A 390 19.34 -10.76 11.36
C PRO A 390 19.89 -12.19 11.36
N GLY A 391 20.56 -12.58 10.29
CA GLY A 391 21.06 -13.93 10.06
C GLY A 391 20.05 -14.88 9.42
N THR A 392 18.77 -14.50 9.29
CA THR A 392 17.76 -15.35 8.64
C THR A 392 18.14 -15.63 7.19
N ARG A 393 18.02 -16.91 6.79
CA ARG A 393 18.41 -17.38 5.46
C ARG A 393 17.53 -16.76 4.36
N ILE A 394 18.17 -16.39 3.27
CA ILE A 394 17.51 -16.01 2.01
C ILE A 394 17.96 -16.89 0.85
N LYS A 395 17.10 -17.03 -0.15
CA LYS A 395 17.40 -17.73 -1.41
C LYS A 395 16.89 -16.92 -2.60
N LEU A 396 17.74 -16.71 -3.61
CA LEU A 396 17.35 -16.11 -4.88
C LEU A 396 16.37 -17.05 -5.60
N VAL A 397 15.26 -16.50 -6.09
CA VAL A 397 14.21 -17.30 -6.76
C VAL A 397 13.83 -16.79 -8.14
N ALA A 398 14.15 -15.53 -8.45
CA ALA A 398 14.00 -15.00 -9.80
C ALA A 398 15.05 -13.91 -10.07
N LYS A 399 15.56 -13.88 -11.31
CA LYS A 399 16.39 -12.80 -11.82
C LYS A 399 15.63 -11.93 -12.78
N LEU A 400 15.90 -10.63 -12.77
CA LEU A 400 15.44 -9.80 -13.87
C LEU A 400 16.43 -9.82 -15.05
N PRO A 401 15.93 -9.85 -16.30
CA PRO A 401 16.75 -9.50 -17.46
C PRO A 401 17.32 -8.10 -17.27
N SER A 402 18.65 -8.03 -17.21
CA SER A 402 19.45 -6.80 -17.16
C SER A 402 19.51 -6.08 -18.49
#